data_AF-A0A2D3VY99-F1
#
_entry.id   AF-A0A2D3VY99-F1
#
_cell.length_a   1.000
_cell.length_b   1.000
_cell.length_c   1.000
_cell.angle_alpha   90.00
_cell.angle_beta   90.00
_cell.angle_gamma   90.00
#
_symmetry.space_group_name_H-M   'P 1'
#
loop_
_entity.id
_entity.type
_entity.pdbx_description
1 polymer ?
#
loop_
_entity_poly.entity_id
_entity_poly.type
_entity_poly.pdbx_seq_one_letter_code
_entity_poly.pdbx_strand_id
1 'polypeptide(L)'
;PKSLDGKSIAEYELQKVSTFKPPYVLLTIAPAEKKVDIIHSKELEKAFDKDAILSPFPWTGTIIPILTGKKNNDNVNAAVINGYADIVEQIASSKNIELQSAIGSSNKNTINLVKVIVYGFLFILFAGIIWRKVKK
;
A
#
# COMPACT_ATOMS: atom_id res chain seq x y z
N PRO A 1 -7.27 -16.17 4.75
CA PRO A 1 -8.07 -17.43 4.79
C PRO A 1 -9.16 -17.36 3.73
N LYS A 2 -9.73 -18.48 3.24
CA LYS A 2 -10.82 -18.41 2.24
C LYS A 2 -12.12 -17.86 2.85
N SER A 3 -12.40 -18.20 4.11
CA SER A 3 -13.51 -17.71 4.94
C SER A 3 -13.04 -17.58 6.39
N LEU A 4 -13.78 -16.82 7.20
CA LEU A 4 -13.55 -16.66 8.64
C LEU A 4 -14.34 -17.67 9.50
N ASP A 5 -15.03 -18.63 8.88
CA ASP A 5 -15.77 -19.70 9.55
C ASP A 5 -16.77 -19.18 10.61
N GLY A 6 -17.43 -18.06 10.30
CA GLY A 6 -18.41 -17.41 11.20
C GLY A 6 -17.82 -16.54 12.30
N LYS A 7 -16.48 -16.49 12.45
CA LYS A 7 -15.79 -15.59 13.40
C LYS A 7 -15.65 -14.18 12.83
N SER A 8 -15.49 -13.20 13.72
CA SER A 8 -15.00 -11.88 13.31
C SER A 8 -13.53 -11.96 12.89
N ILE A 9 -13.08 -10.99 12.07
CA ILE A 9 -11.68 -10.94 11.62
C ILE A 9 -10.73 -10.73 12.81
N ALA A 10 -11.11 -9.92 13.78
CA ALA A 10 -10.33 -9.68 14.99
C ALA A 10 -10.17 -10.95 15.84
N GLU A 11 -11.23 -11.74 16.03
CA GLU A 11 -11.15 -13.01 16.77
C GLU A 11 -10.25 -14.02 16.05
N TYR A 12 -10.37 -14.11 14.72
CA TYR A 12 -9.52 -14.97 13.91
C TYR A 12 -8.04 -14.58 14.07
N GLU A 13 -7.75 -13.29 14.02
CA GLU A 13 -6.41 -12.75 14.13
C GLU A 13 -5.81 -12.95 15.51
N LEU A 14 -6.55 -12.63 16.58
CA LEU A 14 -6.15 -12.87 17.97
C LEU A 14 -5.82 -14.34 18.22
N GLN A 15 -6.64 -15.26 17.68
CA GLN A 15 -6.37 -16.69 17.76
C GLN A 15 -5.04 -17.05 17.09
N LYS A 16 -4.73 -16.48 15.91
CA LYS A 16 -3.49 -16.78 15.19
C LYS A 16 -2.27 -16.20 15.88
N VAL A 17 -2.30 -14.93 16.28
CA VAL A 17 -1.12 -14.27 16.86
C VAL A 17 -0.79 -14.74 18.26
N SER A 18 -1.70 -15.40 18.97
CA SER A 18 -1.40 -16.06 20.25
C SER A 18 -0.23 -17.05 20.19
N THR A 19 0.08 -17.57 18.99
CA THR A 19 1.18 -18.52 18.74
C THR A 19 2.45 -17.85 18.20
N PHE A 20 2.40 -16.56 17.86
CA PHE A 20 3.50 -15.86 17.20
C PHE A 20 4.44 -15.24 18.23
N LYS A 21 5.74 -15.29 17.95
CA LYS A 21 6.75 -14.56 18.72
C LYS A 21 7.02 -13.21 18.05
N PRO A 22 6.97 -12.08 18.78
CA PRO A 22 7.36 -10.77 18.22
C PRO A 22 8.81 -10.74 17.71
N PRO A 23 9.12 -9.90 16.69
CA PRO A 23 8.20 -9.02 15.97
C PRO A 23 7.44 -9.75 14.87
N TYR A 24 6.18 -9.37 14.63
CA TYR A 24 5.34 -9.97 13.58
C TYR A 24 4.43 -8.94 12.91
N VAL A 25 4.06 -9.24 11.66
CA VAL A 25 2.92 -8.63 10.96
C VAL A 25 2.07 -9.77 10.39
N LEU A 26 0.76 -9.69 10.58
CA LEU A 26 -0.23 -10.58 10.01
C LEU A 26 -1.13 -9.77 9.09
N LEU A 27 -1.03 -10.04 7.79
CA LEU A 27 -1.99 -9.57 6.79
C LEU A 27 -3.07 -10.63 6.61
N THR A 28 -4.31 -10.29 6.95
CA THR A 28 -5.46 -11.17 6.81
C THR A 28 -6.34 -10.70 5.66
N ILE A 29 -6.48 -11.54 4.63
CA ILE A 29 -7.49 -11.34 3.57
C ILE A 29 -8.52 -12.45 3.66
N ALA A 30 -9.78 -12.07 3.76
CA ALA A 30 -10.95 -12.93 3.87
C ALA A 30 -11.91 -12.63 2.69
N PRO A 31 -11.71 -13.26 1.53
CA PRO A 31 -12.46 -12.92 0.31
C PRO A 31 -13.96 -13.19 0.42
N ALA A 32 -14.37 -14.28 1.09
CA ALA A 32 -15.79 -14.62 1.25
C ALA A 32 -16.55 -13.52 2.02
N GLU A 33 -15.93 -12.96 3.05
CA GLU A 33 -16.49 -11.89 3.88
C GLU A 33 -16.15 -10.48 3.36
N LYS A 34 -15.39 -10.37 2.27
CA LYS A 34 -14.85 -9.11 1.71
C LYS A 34 -14.13 -8.24 2.75
N LYS A 35 -13.42 -8.89 3.67
CA LYS A 35 -12.67 -8.21 4.73
C LYS A 35 -11.17 -8.34 4.50
N VAL A 36 -10.47 -7.28 4.87
CA VAL A 36 -9.02 -7.24 4.95
C VAL A 36 -8.61 -6.47 6.20
N ASP A 37 -7.61 -6.97 6.91
CA ASP A 37 -7.00 -6.27 8.03
C ASP A 37 -5.52 -6.63 8.13
N ILE A 38 -4.79 -5.79 8.86
CA ILE A 38 -3.38 -5.99 9.20
C ILE A 38 -3.25 -5.81 10.70
N ILE A 39 -2.67 -6.78 11.38
CA ILE A 39 -2.23 -6.61 12.78
C ILE A 39 -0.74 -6.84 12.89
N HIS A 40 -0.12 -6.23 13.88
CA HIS A 40 1.32 -6.30 14.06
C HIS A 40 1.67 -6.26 15.54
N SER A 41 2.92 -6.60 15.84
CA SER A 41 3.47 -6.45 17.17
C SER A 41 3.80 -4.96 17.47
N LYS A 42 3.88 -4.62 18.76
CA LYS A 42 4.06 -3.24 19.22
C LYS A 42 5.39 -2.62 18.74
N GLU A 43 6.40 -3.44 18.52
CA GLU A 43 7.72 -3.02 18.03
C GLU A 43 7.69 -2.50 16.59
N LEU A 44 6.64 -2.83 15.82
CA LEU A 44 6.46 -2.42 14.43
C LEU A 44 5.43 -1.32 14.24
N GLU A 45 4.82 -0.80 15.32
CA GLU A 45 3.79 0.26 15.28
C GLU A 45 4.18 1.48 14.44
N LYS A 46 5.46 1.87 14.49
CA LYS A 46 6.00 3.02 13.75
C LYS A 46 6.84 2.60 12.54
N ALA A 47 6.91 1.31 12.24
CA ALA A 47 7.75 0.78 11.16
C ALA A 47 7.05 0.83 9.79
N PHE A 48 5.72 0.94 9.76
CA PHE A 48 4.94 1.07 8.54
C PHE A 48 3.60 1.77 8.85
N ASP A 49 2.97 2.32 7.82
CA ASP A 49 1.68 3.00 7.89
C ASP A 49 0.55 2.03 7.48
N LYS A 50 -0.09 1.43 8.48
CA LYS A 50 -1.22 0.51 8.27
C LYS A 50 -2.37 1.17 7.51
N ASP A 51 -2.70 2.41 7.86
CA ASP A 51 -3.86 3.12 7.33
C ASP A 51 -3.63 3.51 5.87
N ALA A 52 -2.41 3.90 5.51
CA ALA A 52 -2.05 4.13 4.11
C ALA A 52 -2.18 2.85 3.29
N ILE A 53 -1.67 1.72 3.76
CA ILE A 53 -1.69 0.44 3.02
C ILE A 53 -3.13 -0.05 2.79
N LEU A 54 -4.00 0.10 3.81
CA LEU A 54 -5.42 -0.27 3.77
C LEU A 54 -6.32 0.85 3.23
N SER A 55 -5.79 1.95 2.74
CA SER A 55 -6.60 3.04 2.20
C SER A 55 -7.43 2.55 1.00
N PRO A 56 -8.70 2.98 0.87
CA PRO A 56 -9.52 2.68 -0.31
C PRO A 56 -9.10 3.50 -1.54
N PHE A 57 -8.25 4.52 -1.36
CA PHE A 57 -7.90 5.44 -2.42
C PHE A 57 -6.70 4.93 -3.24
N PRO A 58 -6.78 4.84 -4.57
CA PRO A 58 -5.70 4.28 -5.41
C PRO A 58 -4.35 4.99 -5.34
N TRP A 59 -4.30 6.23 -4.87
CA TRP A 59 -3.06 7.01 -4.77
C TRP A 59 -2.28 6.78 -3.48
N THR A 60 -2.91 6.23 -2.44
CA THR A 60 -2.28 5.90 -1.15
C THR A 60 -2.39 4.42 -0.81
N GLY A 61 -3.54 3.82 -1.13
CA GLY A 61 -3.89 2.44 -0.86
C GLY A 61 -3.23 1.44 -1.79
N THR A 62 -2.73 0.36 -1.19
CA THR A 62 -2.05 -0.71 -1.92
C THR A 62 -2.95 -1.95 -2.05
N ILE A 63 -3.74 -2.27 -1.03
CA ILE A 63 -4.50 -3.53 -0.97
C ILE A 63 -5.93 -3.36 -1.47
N ILE A 64 -6.71 -2.48 -0.85
CA ILE A 64 -8.14 -2.31 -1.17
C ILE A 64 -8.38 -1.93 -2.64
N PRO A 65 -7.63 -0.99 -3.25
CA PRO A 65 -7.87 -0.60 -4.66
C PRO A 65 -7.66 -1.75 -5.64
N ILE A 66 -6.74 -2.68 -5.34
CA ILE A 66 -6.50 -3.87 -6.16
C ILE A 66 -7.62 -4.89 -5.95
N LEU A 67 -8.02 -5.12 -4.69
CA LEU A 67 -9.11 -6.04 -4.36
C LEU A 67 -10.44 -5.64 -5.01
N THR A 68 -10.75 -4.36 -5.08
CA THR A 68 -12.00 -3.83 -5.64
C THR A 68 -11.96 -3.62 -7.17
N GLY A 69 -10.82 -3.88 -7.81
CA GLY A 69 -10.64 -3.73 -9.26
C GLY A 69 -11.51 -4.69 -10.09
N LYS A 70 -11.76 -4.37 -11.37
CA LYS A 70 -12.66 -5.12 -12.26
C LYS A 70 -12.16 -6.53 -12.71
N LYS A 71 -10.98 -7.00 -12.30
CA LYS A 71 -10.41 -8.30 -12.73
C LYS A 71 -10.67 -9.42 -11.70
N ASN A 72 -11.62 -10.30 -12.01
CA ASN A 72 -12.36 -11.03 -10.97
C ASN A 72 -11.62 -12.08 -10.10
N ASN A 73 -10.46 -12.66 -10.45
CA ASN A 73 -9.78 -13.65 -9.56
C ASN A 73 -8.31 -13.33 -9.23
N ASP A 74 -7.59 -12.64 -10.13
CA ASP A 74 -6.18 -12.30 -9.92
C ASP A 74 -5.98 -11.18 -8.90
N ASN A 75 -7.04 -10.42 -8.59
CA ASN A 75 -6.98 -9.30 -7.66
C ASN A 75 -6.54 -9.71 -6.26
N VAL A 76 -6.98 -10.87 -5.76
CA VAL A 76 -6.61 -11.31 -4.41
C VAL A 76 -5.12 -11.61 -4.35
N ASN A 77 -4.59 -12.34 -5.34
CA ASN A 77 -3.16 -12.65 -5.41
C ASN A 77 -2.32 -11.38 -5.58
N ALA A 78 -2.75 -10.49 -6.48
CA ALA A 78 -2.09 -9.21 -6.69
C ALA A 78 -2.11 -8.36 -5.40
N ALA A 79 -3.24 -8.31 -4.69
CA ALA A 79 -3.37 -7.57 -3.45
C ALA A 79 -2.49 -8.13 -2.33
N VAL A 80 -2.38 -9.46 -2.20
CA VAL A 80 -1.45 -10.11 -1.25
C VAL A 80 0.00 -9.72 -1.57
N ILE A 81 0.41 -9.85 -2.84
CA ILE A 81 1.80 -9.59 -3.25
C ILE A 81 2.15 -8.10 -3.05
N ASN A 82 1.27 -7.20 -3.48
CA ASN A 82 1.50 -5.76 -3.33
C ASN A 82 1.45 -5.33 -1.86
N GLY A 83 0.50 -5.86 -1.08
CA GLY A 83 0.41 -5.61 0.36
C GLY A 83 1.67 -6.06 1.10
N TYR A 84 2.15 -7.28 0.81
CA TYR A 84 3.41 -7.78 1.36
C TYR A 84 4.59 -6.89 0.98
N ALA A 85 4.73 -6.54 -0.31
CA ALA A 85 5.84 -5.72 -0.79
C ALA A 85 5.89 -4.35 -0.09
N ASP A 86 4.74 -3.68 0.04
CA ASP A 86 4.66 -2.35 0.66
C ASP A 86 4.96 -2.39 2.16
N ILE A 87 4.44 -3.40 2.88
CA ILE A 87 4.76 -3.60 4.31
C ILE A 87 6.26 -3.82 4.49
N VAL A 88 6.87 -4.72 3.72
CA VAL A 88 8.29 -5.06 3.86
C VAL A 88 9.18 -3.88 3.48
N GLU A 89 8.85 -3.13 2.43
CA GLU A 89 9.59 -1.93 2.03
C GLU A 89 9.54 -0.83 3.08
N GLN A 90 8.38 -0.57 3.67
CA GLN A 90 8.25 0.43 4.73
C GLN A 90 9.03 0.02 5.98
N ILE A 91 8.92 -1.25 6.40
CA ILE A 91 9.70 -1.77 7.54
C ILE A 91 11.20 -1.68 7.25
N ALA A 92 11.65 -2.05 6.05
CA ALA A 92 13.05 -1.96 5.67
C ALA A 92 13.56 -0.51 5.70
N SER A 93 12.79 0.41 5.12
CA SER A 93 13.07 1.85 5.14
C SER A 93 13.16 2.40 6.57
N SER A 94 12.24 2.01 7.47
CA SER A 94 12.27 2.41 8.88
C SER A 94 13.53 1.97 9.63
N LYS A 95 14.22 0.95 9.10
CA LYS A 95 15.46 0.39 9.64
C LYS A 95 16.71 0.78 8.85
N ASN A 96 16.58 1.62 7.82
CA ASN A 96 17.65 1.96 6.88
C ASN A 96 18.27 0.72 6.21
N ILE A 97 17.43 -0.28 5.89
CA ILE A 97 17.83 -1.49 5.18
C ILE A 97 17.38 -1.37 3.73
N GLU A 98 18.30 -1.60 2.79
CA GLU A 98 17.98 -1.73 1.38
C GLU A 98 17.65 -3.19 1.04
N LEU A 99 16.48 -3.42 0.43
CA LEU A 99 16.10 -4.74 -0.03
C LEU A 99 16.83 -5.07 -1.34
N GLN A 100 17.47 -6.24 -1.42
CA GLN A 100 18.10 -6.70 -2.66
C GLN A 100 17.09 -6.86 -3.82
N SER A 101 15.83 -7.12 -3.50
CA SER A 101 14.74 -7.21 -4.46
C SER A 101 13.51 -6.52 -3.90
N ALA A 102 13.34 -5.25 -4.27
CA ALA A 102 12.17 -4.45 -3.94
C ALA A 102 11.16 -4.55 -5.10
N ILE A 103 9.95 -5.02 -4.82
CA ILE A 103 8.90 -5.21 -5.85
C ILE A 103 8.13 -3.90 -6.10
N GLY A 104 7.98 -3.06 -5.07
CA GLY A 104 7.21 -1.82 -5.11
C GLY A 104 8.03 -0.56 -5.43
N SER A 105 9.28 -0.48 -4.98
CA SER A 105 10.05 0.78 -4.96
C SER A 105 10.41 1.33 -6.35
N SER A 106 10.67 0.47 -7.35
CA SER A 106 11.02 0.93 -8.71
C SER A 106 9.85 1.65 -9.40
N ASN A 107 8.61 1.28 -9.09
CA ASN A 107 7.44 1.85 -9.78
C ASN A 107 7.04 3.21 -9.19
N LYS A 108 7.13 3.39 -7.86
CA LYS A 108 6.78 4.64 -7.17
C LYS A 108 7.72 5.79 -7.55
N ASN A 109 9.03 5.56 -7.59
CA ASN A 109 9.99 6.59 -7.99
C ASN A 109 9.83 7.02 -9.45
N THR A 110 9.61 6.06 -10.35
CA THR A 110 9.37 6.33 -11.77
C THR A 110 8.12 7.20 -11.96
N ILE A 111 7.02 6.86 -11.28
CA ILE A 111 5.77 7.65 -11.34
C ILE A 111 5.98 9.06 -10.79
N ASN A 112 6.73 9.22 -9.69
CA ASN A 112 7.00 10.54 -9.12
C ASN A 112 7.88 11.41 -10.04
N LEU A 113 8.89 10.82 -10.69
CA LEU A 113 9.68 11.50 -11.70
C LEU A 113 8.82 11.97 -12.87
N VAL A 114 7.94 11.11 -13.38
CA VAL A 114 6.99 11.47 -14.44
C VAL A 114 6.07 12.62 -13.99
N LYS A 115 5.56 12.60 -12.76
CA LYS A 115 4.74 13.70 -12.20
C LYS A 115 5.51 15.01 -12.18
N VAL A 116 6.77 15.02 -11.73
CA VAL A 116 7.61 16.23 -11.72
C VAL A 116 7.78 16.80 -13.13
N ILE A 117 8.03 15.94 -14.13
CA ILE A 117 8.18 16.36 -15.52
C ILE A 117 6.87 16.96 -16.06
N VAL A 118 5.73 16.29 -15.85
CA VAL A 118 4.42 16.75 -16.34
C VAL A 118 4.01 18.05 -15.68
N TYR A 119 4.11 18.15 -14.35
CA TYR A 119 3.73 19.35 -13.62
C TYR A 119 4.69 20.52 -13.90
N GLY A 120 5.99 20.25 -14.08
CA GLY A 120 6.96 21.25 -14.50
C GLY A 120 6.63 21.82 -15.89
N PHE A 121 6.29 20.96 -16.84
CA PHE A 121 5.88 21.38 -18.18
C PHE A 121 4.62 22.25 -18.17
N LEU A 122 3.59 21.83 -17.44
CA LEU A 122 2.34 22.60 -17.30
C LEU A 122 2.61 23.97 -16.66
N PHE A 123 3.46 24.04 -15.64
CA PHE A 123 3.82 25.29 -14.99
C PHE A 123 4.48 26.27 -15.96
N ILE A 124 5.43 25.80 -16.78
CA ILE A 124 6.09 26.63 -17.81
C ILE A 124 5.07 27.16 -18.83
N LEU A 125 4.12 26.32 -19.27
CA LEU A 125 3.05 26.75 -20.17
C LEU A 125 2.18 27.86 -19.56
N PHE A 126 1.72 27.69 -18.32
CA PHE A 126 0.92 28.70 -17.64
C PHE A 126 1.69 30.00 -17.42
N ALA A 127 2.94 29.91 -16.97
CA ALA A 127 3.81 31.06 -16.79
C ALA A 127 4.03 31.81 -18.13
N GLY A 128 4.24 31.08 -19.23
CA GLY A 128 4.40 31.66 -20.57
C GLY A 128 3.14 32.37 -21.07
N ILE A 129 1.94 31.83 -20.79
CA ILE A 129 0.66 32.47 -21.13
C ILE A 129 0.47 33.76 -20.32
N ILE A 130 0.75 33.73 -19.01
CA ILE A 130 0.64 34.91 -18.14
C ILE A 130 1.64 35.98 -18.60
N TRP A 131 2.90 35.61 -18.85
CA TRP A 131 3.92 36.54 -19.31
C TRP A 131 3.54 37.22 -20.64
N ARG A 132 2.96 36.45 -21.59
CA ARG A 132 2.42 37.01 -22.83
C ARG A 132 1.26 37.97 -22.62
N LYS A 133 0.42 37.76 -21.60
CA LYS A 133 -0.70 38.65 -21.27
C LYS A 133 -0.25 39.94 -20.56
N VAL A 134 0.76 39.88 -19.69
CA VAL A 134 1.26 41.05 -18.96
C VAL A 134 2.12 41.95 -19.85
N LYS A 135 2.77 41.39 -20.87
CA LYS A 135 3.60 42.14 -21.83
C LYS A 135 2.81 42.73 -23.01
N LYS A 136 1.50 42.48 -23.07
CA LYS A 136 0.56 43.06 -24.05
C LYS A 136 -0.21 44.19 -23.39
#